data_AF-M0N548-F1
#
_entry.id   AF-M0N548-F1
#
_cell.length_a   1.000
_cell.length_b   1.000
_cell.length_c   1.000
_cell.angle_alpha   90.00
_cell.angle_beta   90.00
_cell.angle_gamma   90.00
#
_symmetry.space_group_name_H-M   'P 1'
#
loop_
_entity.id
_entity.type
_entity.pdbx_description
1 polymer ?
#
loop_
_entity_poly.entity_id
_entity_poly.type
_entity_poly.pdbx_seq_one_letter_code
_entity_poly.pdbx_strand_id
1 'polypeptide(L)'
;MSRREPPQTEEGWYVLHDFRTIDWDGWRAAPERERERAIEEGIDYLRDHEALTDAEAGGSAVFSVLGHEADLMLLHLRPSIADLDTAERRFEQTAFAGFTEQTDSYLSVTEVSGYMSREYFEGEEVEDTGMANYIESRLKPDIPDSEYVSFYPMDKRRGPENNWYDLPFDERADLMSGHGDIGRDYAGKVTQIITGSVGLDDYEWGVTLFADNPAQIKKLLYEMRFDPSSSRFGEFGRFRFGRRFPPEDLGAVLAGEPVPTGDDHPHAGTDTSHGEGSPHGDHGDETSEDESETVRDVLDEEGIYAGQPHGEDVHAMVLYSEANPDELADDVSGLRGNFEHYDTHVKTAVYGNLDGGESAVVSIWDTASAAETAGGFLSDLPGIVARGRGDGDDGFGTMGMFYTTKPDQREAFVERFDTVTDLLAEMDGHDETDLLVNRENENDMFIASRWRSREDAMAFFRSDEFRETVSFGREVLADRPRHVFLA
;
A
#
# COMPACT_ATOMS: atom_id res chain seq x y z
N MET A 1 31.01 -4.25 38.84
CA MET A 1 30.39 -4.55 37.52
C MET A 1 30.28 -3.24 36.78
N SER A 2 30.72 -3.17 35.52
CA SER A 2 30.49 -1.98 34.70
C SER A 2 29.01 -1.93 34.34
N ARG A 3 28.38 -0.75 34.47
CA ARG A 3 27.02 -0.53 33.97
C ARG A 3 27.02 -0.75 32.45
N ARG A 4 26.06 -1.53 31.94
CA ARG A 4 25.86 -1.67 30.48
C ARG A 4 25.11 -0.46 29.95
N GLU A 5 25.45 -0.07 28.74
CA GLU A 5 24.77 0.98 27.99
C GLU A 5 23.50 0.40 27.37
N PRO A 6 22.31 0.94 27.67
CA PRO A 6 21.08 0.55 26.99
C PRO A 6 21.05 1.12 25.57
N PRO A 7 20.36 0.49 24.61
CA PRO A 7 20.06 1.15 23.34
C PRO A 7 19.18 2.38 23.58
N GLN A 8 19.37 3.42 22.75
CA GLN A 8 18.38 4.47 22.62
C GLN A 8 17.17 3.93 21.85
N THR A 9 16.00 4.41 22.21
CA THR A 9 14.73 4.11 21.55
C THR A 9 14.02 5.41 21.26
N GLU A 10 13.23 5.38 20.19
CA GLU A 10 12.21 6.38 19.93
C GLU A 10 10.88 5.65 19.77
N GLU A 11 9.85 6.22 20.36
CA GLU A 11 8.53 5.64 20.47
C GLU A 11 7.52 6.40 19.62
N GLY A 12 6.65 5.67 18.92
CA GLY A 12 5.60 6.23 18.08
C GLY A 12 4.19 5.97 18.62
N TRP A 13 3.32 5.38 17.79
CA TRP A 13 1.96 5.04 18.17
C TRP A 13 1.88 3.90 19.19
N TYR A 14 0.96 4.03 20.15
CA TYR A 14 0.56 2.95 21.02
C TYR A 14 -0.26 1.93 20.23
N VAL A 15 -0.11 0.65 20.57
CA VAL A 15 -0.71 -0.47 19.85
C VAL A 15 -1.44 -1.37 20.83
N LEU A 16 -2.69 -1.71 20.51
CA LEU A 16 -3.50 -2.70 21.22
C LEU A 16 -3.87 -3.83 20.26
N HIS A 17 -3.48 -5.05 20.62
CA HIS A 17 -4.04 -6.28 20.05
C HIS A 17 -5.10 -6.81 21.02
N ASP A 18 -6.38 -6.79 20.64
CA ASP A 18 -7.48 -7.31 21.45
C ASP A 18 -8.01 -8.63 20.83
N PHE A 19 -7.89 -9.73 21.58
CA PHE A 19 -8.23 -11.08 21.11
C PHE A 19 -9.55 -11.56 21.72
N ARG A 20 -10.50 -11.95 20.86
CA ARG A 20 -11.85 -12.33 21.27
C ARG A 20 -12.26 -13.68 20.72
N THR A 21 -12.99 -14.46 21.52
CA THR A 21 -13.74 -15.63 21.06
C THR A 21 -15.21 -15.29 20.93
N ILE A 22 -15.92 -15.96 20.03
CA ILE A 22 -17.36 -15.83 19.83
C ILE A 22 -18.08 -16.87 20.69
N ASP A 23 -19.09 -16.44 21.46
CA ASP A 23 -20.04 -17.35 22.08
C ASP A 23 -20.97 -17.91 21.00
N TRP A 24 -20.50 -18.97 20.33
CA TRP A 24 -21.21 -19.60 19.23
C TRP A 24 -22.55 -20.22 19.65
N ASP A 25 -22.70 -20.64 20.92
CA ASP A 25 -23.96 -21.17 21.43
C ASP A 25 -24.96 -20.04 21.66
N GLY A 26 -24.53 -18.94 22.27
CA GLY A 26 -25.30 -17.71 22.41
C GLY A 26 -25.71 -17.15 21.04
N TRP A 27 -24.76 -17.04 20.10
CA TRP A 27 -24.99 -16.58 18.74
C TRP A 27 -26.07 -17.41 18.03
N ARG A 28 -25.94 -18.75 18.02
CA ARG A 28 -26.94 -19.62 17.36
C ARG A 28 -28.31 -19.61 18.05
N ALA A 29 -28.36 -19.38 19.35
CA ALA A 29 -29.60 -19.32 20.11
C ALA A 29 -30.33 -17.98 19.99
N ALA A 30 -29.62 -16.91 19.63
CA ALA A 30 -30.17 -15.57 19.54
C ALA A 30 -31.20 -15.43 18.40
N PRO A 31 -32.28 -14.64 18.61
CA PRO A 31 -33.20 -14.25 17.55
C PRO A 31 -32.46 -13.58 16.38
N GLU A 32 -32.95 -13.80 15.16
CA GLU A 32 -32.40 -13.20 13.93
C GLU A 32 -32.22 -11.69 14.05
N ARG A 33 -33.22 -10.97 14.56
CA ARG A 33 -33.13 -9.52 14.80
C ARG A 33 -31.98 -9.11 15.74
N GLU A 34 -31.65 -9.93 16.73
CA GLU A 34 -30.53 -9.61 17.64
C GLU A 34 -29.19 -9.84 16.94
N ARG A 35 -29.10 -10.89 16.12
CA ARG A 35 -27.92 -11.16 15.28
C ARG A 35 -27.70 -10.09 14.22
N GLU A 36 -28.76 -9.67 13.52
CA GLU A 36 -28.71 -8.58 12.54
C GLU A 36 -28.22 -7.28 13.18
N ARG A 37 -28.78 -6.89 14.34
CA ARG A 37 -28.33 -5.70 15.06
C ARG A 37 -26.87 -5.81 15.50
N ALA A 38 -26.44 -6.98 15.98
CA ALA A 38 -25.05 -7.21 16.36
C ALA A 38 -24.11 -7.10 15.16
N ILE A 39 -24.49 -7.64 14.00
CA ILE A 39 -23.70 -7.48 12.76
C ILE A 39 -23.65 -6.01 12.36
N GLU A 40 -24.77 -5.30 12.32
CA GLU A 40 -24.84 -3.88 11.95
C GLU A 40 -23.97 -3.01 12.88
N GLU A 41 -24.18 -3.10 14.20
CA GLU A 41 -23.38 -2.31 15.17
C GLU A 41 -21.90 -2.73 15.17
N GLY A 42 -21.59 -3.99 14.89
CA GLY A 42 -20.22 -4.48 14.74
C GLY A 42 -19.53 -3.93 13.49
N ILE A 43 -20.21 -3.95 12.34
CA ILE A 43 -19.73 -3.36 11.08
C ILE A 43 -19.49 -1.87 11.27
N ASP A 44 -20.46 -1.15 11.84
CA ASP A 44 -20.34 0.29 12.09
C ASP A 44 -19.13 0.58 12.99
N TYR A 45 -18.98 -0.13 14.11
CA TYR A 45 -17.81 0.02 14.97
C TYR A 45 -16.51 -0.18 14.20
N LEU A 46 -16.38 -1.28 13.46
CA LEU A 46 -15.16 -1.63 12.74
C LEU A 46 -14.83 -0.59 11.67
N ARG A 47 -15.80 -0.27 10.80
CA ARG A 47 -15.65 0.72 9.73
C ARG A 47 -15.28 2.09 10.27
N ASP A 48 -15.95 2.53 11.32
CA ASP A 48 -15.72 3.84 11.93
C ASP A 48 -14.29 3.96 12.50
N HIS A 49 -13.71 2.86 13.01
CA HIS A 49 -12.33 2.84 13.52
C HIS A 49 -11.29 2.61 12.41
N GLU A 50 -11.62 1.92 11.31
CA GLU A 50 -10.76 1.83 10.12
C GLU A 50 -10.66 3.18 9.41
N ALA A 51 -11.78 3.91 9.34
CA ALA A 51 -11.85 5.27 8.80
C ALA A 51 -11.36 6.36 9.79
N LEU A 52 -10.87 5.97 10.97
CA LEU A 52 -10.38 6.87 12.02
C LEU A 52 -11.37 7.98 12.42
N THR A 53 -12.66 7.71 12.37
CA THR A 53 -13.68 8.68 12.84
C THR A 53 -13.58 8.96 14.34
N ASP A 54 -12.89 8.09 15.08
CA ASP A 54 -12.67 8.15 16.51
C ASP A 54 -11.36 8.82 16.93
N ALA A 55 -10.43 9.10 16.02
CA ALA A 55 -9.08 9.58 16.33
C ALA A 55 -8.48 10.42 15.19
N GLU A 56 -7.58 11.36 15.52
CA GLU A 56 -6.95 12.25 14.52
C GLU A 56 -5.93 11.52 13.61
N ALA A 57 -5.36 10.42 14.08
CA ALA A 57 -4.41 9.60 13.36
C ALA A 57 -4.35 8.20 13.96
N GLY A 58 -3.79 7.24 13.21
CA GLY A 58 -3.62 5.87 13.66
C GLY A 58 -3.92 4.86 12.57
N GLY A 59 -4.30 3.66 12.98
CA GLY A 59 -4.85 2.64 12.10
C GLY A 59 -5.69 1.64 12.88
N SER A 60 -6.66 1.03 12.23
CA SER A 60 -7.37 -0.12 12.79
C SER A 60 -7.53 -1.20 11.73
N ALA A 61 -7.57 -2.46 12.16
CA ALA A 61 -7.90 -3.57 11.27
C ALA A 61 -8.47 -4.74 12.08
N VAL A 62 -9.32 -5.53 11.43
CA VAL A 62 -9.89 -6.75 12.01
C VAL A 62 -9.40 -8.00 11.27
N PHE A 63 -9.15 -9.05 12.05
CA PHE A 63 -8.69 -10.33 11.53
C PHE A 63 -9.50 -11.47 12.14
N SER A 64 -9.88 -12.43 11.31
CA SER A 64 -10.33 -13.74 11.78
C SER A 64 -9.10 -14.53 12.25
N VAL A 65 -9.13 -15.08 13.46
CA VAL A 65 -8.00 -15.82 14.03
C VAL A 65 -8.26 -17.31 13.89
N LEU A 66 -7.25 -18.05 13.41
CA LEU A 66 -7.35 -19.49 13.25
C LEU A 66 -6.91 -20.23 14.52
N GLY A 67 -7.74 -21.17 14.96
CA GLY A 67 -7.45 -22.02 16.11
C GLY A 67 -8.59 -21.98 17.13
N HIS A 68 -8.25 -22.18 18.41
CA HIS A 68 -9.20 -22.19 19.52
C HIS A 68 -8.89 -21.13 20.57
N GLU A 69 -7.83 -20.34 20.35
CA GLU A 69 -7.34 -19.38 21.33
C GLU A 69 -8.02 -18.02 21.19
N ALA A 70 -8.47 -17.69 19.98
CA ALA A 70 -9.33 -16.56 19.64
C ALA A 70 -10.03 -16.86 18.31
N ASP A 71 -11.16 -16.22 18.07
CA ASP A 71 -11.85 -16.20 16.78
C ASP A 71 -11.60 -14.88 16.03
N LEU A 72 -11.33 -13.79 16.76
CA LEU A 72 -11.09 -12.45 16.23
C LEU A 72 -9.88 -11.80 16.90
N MET A 73 -9.20 -10.94 16.14
CA MET A 73 -8.21 -9.98 16.63
C MET A 73 -8.57 -8.60 16.11
N LEU A 74 -8.80 -7.66 17.02
CA LEU A 74 -8.93 -6.23 16.72
C LEU A 74 -7.55 -5.60 16.96
N LEU A 75 -6.99 -4.99 15.93
CA LEU A 75 -5.72 -4.27 16.02
C LEU A 75 -6.00 -2.78 15.96
N HIS A 76 -5.55 -2.03 16.96
CA HIS A 76 -5.63 -0.57 16.98
C HIS A 76 -4.23 0.02 17.19
N LEU A 77 -3.86 0.99 16.36
CA LEU A 77 -2.69 1.87 16.54
C LEU A 77 -3.19 3.29 16.75
N ARG A 78 -2.74 3.98 17.81
CA ARG A 78 -3.17 5.35 18.13
C ARG A 78 -2.02 6.20 18.70
N PRO A 79 -2.03 7.53 18.48
CA PRO A 79 -1.07 8.45 19.10
C PRO A 79 -1.13 8.47 20.63
N SER A 80 -2.26 8.12 21.25
CA SER A 80 -2.43 8.16 22.70
C SER A 80 -3.05 6.88 23.28
N ILE A 81 -2.64 6.54 24.51
CA ILE A 81 -3.26 5.47 25.30
C ILE A 81 -4.75 5.77 25.57
N ALA A 82 -5.13 7.04 25.69
CA ALA A 82 -6.53 7.42 25.96
C ALA A 82 -7.45 7.06 24.79
N ASP A 83 -6.95 7.13 23.55
CA ASP A 83 -7.70 6.75 22.36
C ASP A 83 -7.86 5.22 22.28
N LEU A 84 -6.79 4.46 22.59
CA LEU A 84 -6.90 3.00 22.74
C LEU A 84 -7.87 2.62 23.86
N ASP A 85 -7.81 3.32 25.01
CA ASP A 85 -8.70 3.08 26.12
C ASP A 85 -10.16 3.28 25.70
N THR A 86 -10.42 4.35 24.95
CA THR A 86 -11.73 4.69 24.42
C THR A 86 -12.22 3.68 23.40
N ALA A 87 -11.38 3.26 22.44
CA ALA A 87 -11.74 2.28 21.41
C ALA A 87 -12.17 0.95 22.04
N GLU A 88 -11.34 0.39 22.92
CA GLU A 88 -11.65 -0.87 23.64
C GLU A 88 -12.98 -0.77 24.42
N ARG A 89 -13.28 0.39 25.02
CA ARG A 89 -14.49 0.61 25.84
C ARG A 89 -15.73 0.86 24.98
N ARG A 90 -15.55 1.38 23.76
CA ARG A 90 -16.63 1.57 22.79
C ARG A 90 -17.04 0.24 22.19
N PHE A 91 -16.11 -0.70 21.99
CA PHE A 91 -16.47 -2.04 21.52
C PHE A 91 -17.48 -2.70 22.46
N GLU A 92 -17.25 -2.64 23.78
CA GLU A 92 -18.13 -3.19 24.82
C GLU A 92 -19.55 -2.60 24.84
N GLN A 93 -19.79 -1.48 24.16
CA GLN A 93 -21.11 -0.86 24.06
C GLN A 93 -21.94 -1.38 22.88
N THR A 94 -21.30 -2.11 21.95
CA THR A 94 -21.99 -2.70 20.80
C THR A 94 -22.78 -3.94 21.20
N ALA A 95 -23.86 -4.22 20.47
CA ALA A 95 -24.58 -5.48 20.57
C ALA A 95 -23.70 -6.67 20.16
N PHE A 96 -22.70 -6.45 19.30
CA PHE A 96 -21.74 -7.48 18.90
C PHE A 96 -20.89 -7.98 20.06
N ALA A 97 -20.40 -7.06 20.91
CA ALA A 97 -19.59 -7.43 22.06
C ALA A 97 -20.29 -8.41 23.01
N GLY A 98 -21.62 -8.34 23.10
CA GLY A 98 -22.43 -9.30 23.88
C GLY A 98 -22.36 -10.75 23.41
N PHE A 99 -21.83 -11.01 22.20
CA PHE A 99 -21.57 -12.34 21.65
C PHE A 99 -20.08 -12.70 21.66
N THR A 100 -19.24 -11.89 22.32
CA THR A 100 -17.80 -12.12 22.37
C THR A 100 -17.30 -12.20 23.81
N GLU A 101 -16.20 -12.91 24.01
CA GLU A 101 -15.44 -12.91 25.26
C GLU A 101 -13.99 -12.50 24.95
N GLN A 102 -13.45 -11.52 25.67
CA GLN A 102 -12.04 -11.16 25.59
C GLN A 102 -11.21 -12.27 26.24
N THR A 103 -10.30 -12.85 25.47
CA THR A 103 -9.50 -14.01 25.88
C THR A 103 -8.05 -13.67 26.20
N ASP A 104 -7.53 -12.64 25.55
CA ASP A 104 -6.14 -12.19 25.63
C ASP A 104 -6.07 -10.75 25.11
N SER A 105 -5.01 -10.03 25.47
CA SER A 105 -4.71 -8.74 24.86
C SER A 105 -3.21 -8.45 24.93
N TYR A 106 -2.74 -7.47 24.16
CA TYR A 106 -1.36 -7.01 24.23
C TYR A 106 -1.25 -5.50 24.01
N LEU A 107 -0.72 -4.79 25.00
CA LEU A 107 -0.50 -3.34 24.97
C LEU A 107 0.98 -3.01 24.76
N SER A 108 1.29 -2.21 23.74
CA SER A 108 2.66 -1.88 23.38
C SER A 108 2.77 -0.51 22.70
N VAL A 109 3.97 -0.11 22.29
CA VAL A 109 4.23 1.12 21.52
C VAL A 109 5.22 0.83 20.40
N THR A 110 5.01 1.36 19.20
CA THR A 110 5.97 1.19 18.10
C THR A 110 7.34 1.73 18.50
N GLU A 111 8.39 1.00 18.16
CA GLU A 111 9.75 1.29 18.64
C GLU A 111 10.76 1.22 17.49
N VAL A 112 11.58 2.27 17.36
CA VAL A 112 12.81 2.24 16.56
C VAL A 112 14.01 2.22 17.50
N SER A 113 14.80 1.15 17.42
CA SER A 113 15.99 0.99 18.28
C SER A 113 17.26 1.56 17.62
N GLY A 114 18.11 2.20 18.41
CA GLY A 114 19.39 2.77 17.97
C GLY A 114 20.49 1.77 17.59
N TYR A 115 20.19 0.46 17.50
CA TYR A 115 21.15 -0.51 16.95
C TYR A 115 21.38 -0.31 15.45
N MET A 116 20.33 0.04 14.70
CA MET A 116 20.37 0.19 13.24
C MET A 116 20.34 1.66 12.80
N SER A 117 20.08 2.59 13.71
CA SER A 117 19.94 4.03 13.47
C SER A 117 20.82 4.87 14.41
N ARG A 118 22.02 4.38 14.71
CA ARG A 118 22.94 5.05 15.64
C ARG A 118 23.28 6.48 15.22
N GLU A 119 23.48 6.71 13.92
CA GLU A 119 23.75 8.02 13.32
C GLU A 119 22.61 9.02 13.57
N TYR A 120 21.35 8.55 13.54
CA TYR A 120 20.18 9.36 13.85
C TYR A 120 20.18 9.86 15.30
N PHE A 121 20.54 9.00 16.26
CA PHE A 121 20.54 9.37 17.68
C PHE A 121 21.79 10.14 18.14
N GLU A 122 22.89 10.10 17.37
CA GLU A 122 24.13 10.82 17.68
C GLU A 122 24.09 12.30 17.25
N GLY A 123 23.02 12.73 16.57
CA GLY A 123 22.77 14.15 16.25
C GLY A 123 23.72 14.72 15.21
N GLU A 124 24.39 13.87 14.43
CA GLU A 124 24.86 14.30 13.11
C GLU A 124 23.62 14.73 12.33
N GLU A 125 23.67 15.92 11.71
CA GLU A 125 22.56 16.42 10.90
C GLU A 125 22.21 15.35 9.87
N VAL A 126 21.19 14.56 10.15
CA VAL A 126 20.49 13.75 9.15
C VAL A 126 19.70 14.77 8.31
N GLU A 127 20.43 15.58 7.55
CA GLU A 127 19.94 16.36 6.41
C GLU A 127 19.53 15.41 5.25
N ASP A 128 19.58 14.09 5.47
CA ASP A 128 19.13 13.07 4.55
C ASP A 128 17.66 12.71 4.84
N THR A 129 16.75 13.35 4.10
CA THR A 129 15.28 13.21 4.24
C THR A 129 14.81 11.76 4.18
N GLY A 130 15.56 10.87 3.52
CA GLY A 130 15.23 9.44 3.41
C GLY A 130 15.26 8.67 4.74
N MET A 131 16.26 8.89 5.59
CA MET A 131 16.36 8.18 6.88
C MET A 131 15.31 8.68 7.89
N ALA A 132 15.03 10.00 7.88
CA ALA A 132 13.98 10.57 8.71
C ALA A 132 12.60 9.99 8.34
N ASN A 133 12.29 9.93 7.03
CA ASN A 133 11.05 9.32 6.53
C ASN A 133 10.97 7.82 6.86
N TYR A 134 12.09 7.09 6.75
CA TYR A 134 12.15 5.68 7.15
C TYR A 134 11.81 5.50 8.63
N ILE A 135 12.42 6.30 9.52
CA ILE A 135 12.15 6.24 10.96
C ILE A 135 10.69 6.60 11.25
N GLU A 136 10.18 7.68 10.64
CA GLU A 136 8.78 8.09 10.82
C GLU A 136 7.81 7.00 10.38
N SER A 137 8.04 6.34 9.24
CA SER A 137 7.19 5.22 8.76
C SER A 137 7.17 4.02 9.72
N ARG A 138 8.19 3.88 10.59
CA ARG A 138 8.29 2.80 11.58
C ARG A 138 7.67 3.20 12.91
N LEU A 139 7.73 4.49 13.26
CA LEU A 139 7.09 5.06 14.45
C LEU A 139 5.58 5.21 14.24
N LYS A 140 5.14 5.62 13.05
CA LYS A 140 3.75 5.88 12.71
C LYS A 140 3.33 5.05 11.47
N PRO A 141 3.35 3.71 11.57
CA PRO A 141 3.11 2.86 10.42
C PRO A 141 1.62 2.76 10.07
N ASP A 142 1.31 2.78 8.78
CA ASP A 142 0.04 2.26 8.29
C ASP A 142 -0.03 0.73 8.45
N ILE A 143 -1.22 0.21 8.69
CA ILE A 143 -1.45 -1.24 8.74
C ILE A 143 -1.47 -1.76 7.29
N PRO A 144 -0.61 -2.72 6.91
CA PRO A 144 -0.60 -3.24 5.55
C PRO A 144 -1.93 -3.93 5.17
N ASP A 145 -2.35 -3.76 3.91
CA ASP A 145 -3.53 -4.43 3.32
C ASP A 145 -3.31 -5.91 2.98
N SER A 146 -2.25 -6.51 3.52
CA SER A 146 -1.94 -7.91 3.32
C SER A 146 -3.03 -8.84 3.86
N GLU A 147 -3.26 -9.94 3.14
CA GLU A 147 -4.31 -10.90 3.49
C GLU A 147 -4.11 -11.58 4.87
N TYR A 148 -2.85 -11.83 5.26
CA TYR A 148 -2.54 -12.58 6.48
C TYR A 148 -1.71 -11.80 7.47
N VAL A 149 -1.96 -12.08 8.76
CA VAL A 149 -1.21 -11.54 9.89
C VAL A 149 -0.71 -12.65 10.81
N SER A 150 0.48 -12.47 11.38
CA SER A 150 0.98 -13.27 12.50
C SER A 150 1.47 -12.35 13.60
N PHE A 151 0.87 -12.46 14.78
CA PHE A 151 1.32 -11.77 15.98
C PHE A 151 1.97 -12.75 16.96
N TYR A 152 3.04 -12.33 17.63
CA TYR A 152 3.58 -13.00 18.80
C TYR A 152 4.37 -12.04 19.70
N PRO A 153 4.27 -12.17 21.03
CA PRO A 153 5.14 -11.44 21.94
C PRO A 153 6.45 -12.20 22.19
N MET A 154 7.52 -11.50 22.56
CA MET A 154 8.82 -12.11 22.85
C MET A 154 9.68 -11.32 23.84
N ASP A 155 10.60 -12.03 24.48
CA ASP A 155 11.65 -11.51 25.35
C ASP A 155 13.05 -11.79 24.77
N LYS A 156 14.03 -11.04 25.28
CA LYS A 156 15.44 -11.39 25.21
C LYS A 156 15.88 -12.05 26.53
N ARG A 157 16.31 -13.31 26.43
CA ARG A 157 16.70 -14.18 27.54
C ARG A 157 17.67 -13.52 28.54
N ARG A 158 17.41 -13.74 29.83
CA ARG A 158 18.26 -13.37 30.99
C ARG A 158 18.73 -14.60 31.78
N GLY A 159 19.33 -15.57 31.09
CA GLY A 159 19.74 -16.85 31.65
C GLY A 159 21.20 -16.88 32.14
N PRO A 160 21.61 -17.91 32.91
CA PRO A 160 22.96 -18.00 33.47
C PRO A 160 24.10 -18.04 32.43
N GLU A 161 23.84 -18.63 31.26
CA GLU A 161 24.82 -18.76 30.17
C GLU A 161 24.62 -17.70 29.08
N ASN A 162 23.36 -17.33 28.81
CA ASN A 162 23.00 -16.33 27.81
C ASN A 162 22.11 -15.28 28.48
N ASN A 163 22.68 -14.12 28.76
CA ASN A 163 21.96 -12.95 29.25
C ASN A 163 22.20 -11.78 28.27
N TRP A 164 21.16 -11.44 27.50
CA TRP A 164 21.21 -10.35 26.52
C TRP A 164 21.62 -9.02 27.13
N TYR A 165 21.07 -8.71 28.31
CA TYR A 165 21.27 -7.43 29.00
C TYR A 165 22.65 -7.30 29.66
N ASP A 166 23.39 -8.40 29.79
CA ASP A 166 24.77 -8.40 30.29
C ASP A 166 25.82 -8.25 29.17
N LEU A 167 25.42 -8.29 27.89
CA LEU A 167 26.34 -8.09 26.78
C LEU A 167 26.82 -6.63 26.67
N PRO A 168 28.03 -6.36 26.13
CA PRO A 168 28.41 -5.04 25.65
C PRO A 168 27.46 -4.53 24.55
N PHE A 169 27.38 -3.22 24.35
CA PHE A 169 26.53 -2.62 23.31
C PHE A 169 26.92 -3.13 21.91
N ASP A 170 28.20 -3.05 21.56
CA ASP A 170 28.69 -3.45 20.23
C ASP A 170 28.39 -4.92 19.92
N GLU A 171 28.47 -5.82 20.92
CA GLU A 171 28.12 -7.24 20.71
C GLU A 171 26.62 -7.43 20.44
N ARG A 172 25.75 -6.63 21.07
CA ARG A 172 24.31 -6.65 20.73
C ARG A 172 24.04 -6.04 19.36
N ALA A 173 24.74 -4.97 19.00
CA ALA A 173 24.63 -4.34 17.69
C ALA A 173 25.02 -5.31 16.56
N ASP A 174 26.14 -6.03 16.69
CA ASP A 174 26.56 -7.04 15.72
C ASP A 174 25.52 -8.16 15.56
N LEU A 175 24.95 -8.63 16.68
CA LEU A 175 23.88 -9.65 16.68
C LEU A 175 22.60 -9.13 16.00
N MET A 176 22.22 -7.88 16.26
CA MET A 176 21.05 -7.27 15.63
C MET A 176 21.27 -6.94 14.15
N SER A 177 22.50 -6.63 13.74
CA SER A 177 22.84 -6.45 12.32
C SER A 177 22.59 -7.74 11.54
N GLY A 178 23.12 -8.88 12.01
CA GLY A 178 22.89 -10.17 11.35
C GLY A 178 21.41 -10.58 11.32
N HIS A 179 20.66 -10.27 12.38
CA HIS A 179 19.21 -10.45 12.39
C HIS A 179 18.50 -9.59 11.34
N GLY A 180 18.89 -8.31 11.22
CA GLY A 180 18.37 -7.37 10.25
C GLY A 180 18.68 -7.77 8.81
N ASP A 181 19.84 -8.36 8.55
CA ASP A 181 20.22 -8.86 7.21
C ASP A 181 19.23 -9.92 6.73
N ILE A 182 18.85 -10.89 7.58
CA ILE A 182 17.81 -11.88 7.24
C ILE A 182 16.47 -11.17 6.99
N GLY A 183 16.11 -10.18 7.79
CA GLY A 183 14.87 -9.42 7.59
C GLY A 183 14.79 -8.75 6.20
N ARG A 184 15.92 -8.19 5.73
CA ARG A 184 15.99 -7.54 4.40
C ARG A 184 15.76 -8.51 3.24
N ASP A 185 16.18 -9.77 3.35
CA ASP A 185 15.91 -10.79 2.31
C ASP A 185 14.41 -11.08 2.09
N TYR A 186 13.57 -10.67 3.05
CA TYR A 186 12.11 -10.80 3.01
C TYR A 186 11.38 -9.48 2.76
N ALA A 187 12.10 -8.40 2.42
CA ALA A 187 11.50 -7.17 1.93
C ALA A 187 10.56 -7.43 0.75
N GLY A 188 9.43 -6.72 0.72
CA GLY A 188 8.35 -6.93 -0.26
C GLY A 188 7.54 -8.23 -0.09
N LYS A 189 7.93 -9.13 0.82
CA LYS A 189 7.23 -10.41 1.08
C LYS A 189 6.58 -10.47 2.45
N VAL A 190 7.21 -9.85 3.44
CA VAL A 190 6.73 -9.77 4.82
C VAL A 190 6.99 -8.36 5.35
N THR A 191 5.93 -7.68 5.77
CA THR A 191 6.03 -6.39 6.46
C THR A 191 5.95 -6.62 7.96
N GLN A 192 6.81 -5.95 8.73
CA GLN A 192 6.86 -6.09 10.18
C GLN A 192 6.55 -4.78 10.90
N ILE A 193 5.72 -4.85 11.93
CA ILE A 193 5.57 -3.82 12.95
C ILE A 193 6.12 -4.40 14.26
N ILE A 194 7.12 -3.73 14.81
CA ILE A 194 7.77 -4.10 16.08
C ILE A 194 7.38 -3.07 17.12
N THR A 195 6.90 -3.55 18.25
CA THR A 195 6.46 -2.70 19.35
C THR A 195 7.17 -3.08 20.65
N GLY A 196 7.66 -2.09 21.39
CA GLY A 196 8.19 -2.26 22.74
C GLY A 196 7.07 -2.26 23.77
N SER A 197 7.20 -3.07 24.82
CA SER A 197 6.16 -3.23 25.85
C SER A 197 6.73 -3.34 27.27
N VAL A 198 8.02 -3.08 27.46
CA VAL A 198 8.64 -3.09 28.80
C VAL A 198 7.93 -2.09 29.72
N GLY A 199 7.22 -2.60 30.74
CA GLY A 199 6.45 -1.79 31.68
C GLY A 199 5.00 -1.51 31.25
N LEU A 200 4.59 -1.99 30.08
CA LEU A 200 3.22 -1.94 29.57
C LEU A 200 2.54 -3.33 29.60
N ASP A 201 3.29 -4.39 29.28
CA ASP A 201 2.77 -5.77 29.21
C ASP A 201 3.78 -6.81 29.74
N ASP A 202 3.42 -8.09 29.64
CA ASP A 202 4.12 -9.23 30.23
C ASP A 202 5.45 -9.57 29.54
N TYR A 203 5.57 -9.29 28.23
CA TYR A 203 6.79 -9.50 27.45
C TYR A 203 7.44 -8.16 27.06
N GLU A 204 8.68 -8.22 26.60
CA GLU A 204 9.50 -7.05 26.26
C GLU A 204 9.13 -6.43 24.91
N TRP A 205 8.72 -7.24 23.91
CA TRP A 205 8.27 -6.77 22.60
C TRP A 205 7.05 -7.54 22.05
N GLY A 206 6.20 -6.83 21.30
CA GLY A 206 5.22 -7.40 20.38
C GLY A 206 5.74 -7.39 18.94
N VAL A 207 5.56 -8.51 18.22
CA VAL A 207 5.94 -8.63 16.80
C VAL A 207 4.73 -8.96 15.98
N THR A 208 4.38 -8.07 15.04
CA THR A 208 3.27 -8.26 14.09
C THR A 208 3.82 -8.35 12.66
N LEU A 209 3.57 -9.45 11.98
CA LEU A 209 4.03 -9.74 10.62
C LEU A 209 2.84 -9.82 9.67
N PHE A 210 2.91 -9.13 8.54
CA PHE A 210 1.89 -9.08 7.50
C PHE A 210 2.44 -9.66 6.21
N ALA A 211 1.65 -10.46 5.50
CA ALA A 211 2.02 -11.00 4.18
C ALA A 211 0.80 -11.54 3.42
N ASP A 212 0.82 -11.47 2.08
CA ASP A 212 -0.19 -12.13 1.24
C ASP A 212 0.06 -13.63 1.08
N ASN A 213 1.30 -14.07 1.32
CA ASN A 213 1.65 -15.47 1.32
C ASN A 213 2.12 -15.92 2.72
N PRO A 214 1.31 -16.70 3.45
CA PRO A 214 1.64 -17.08 4.82
C PRO A 214 2.86 -18.01 4.92
N ALA A 215 3.25 -18.65 3.82
CA ALA A 215 4.49 -19.42 3.77
C ALA A 215 5.73 -18.53 3.96
N GLN A 216 5.67 -17.24 3.61
CA GLN A 216 6.79 -16.30 3.78
C GLN A 216 7.03 -15.99 5.26
N ILE A 217 5.97 -15.73 6.03
CA ILE A 217 6.04 -15.59 7.49
C ILE A 217 6.72 -16.81 8.12
N LYS A 218 6.28 -18.02 7.74
CA LYS A 218 6.88 -19.26 8.24
C LYS A 218 8.37 -19.38 7.89
N LYS A 219 8.75 -19.04 6.65
CA LYS A 219 10.15 -19.11 6.19
C LYS A 219 11.03 -18.12 6.95
N LEU A 220 10.62 -16.86 7.04
CA LEU A 220 11.30 -15.79 7.77
C LEU A 220 11.58 -16.21 9.22
N LEU A 221 10.53 -16.57 9.95
CA LEU A 221 10.66 -16.96 11.37
C LEU A 221 11.48 -18.24 11.55
N TYR A 222 11.41 -19.17 10.60
CA TYR A 222 12.22 -20.38 10.67
C TYR A 222 13.70 -20.10 10.44
N GLU A 223 14.03 -19.25 9.48
CA GLU A 223 15.39 -18.85 9.15
C GLU A 223 16.02 -18.00 10.25
N MET A 224 15.29 -16.99 10.75
CA MET A 224 15.72 -16.15 11.87
C MET A 224 16.06 -16.95 13.13
N ARG A 225 15.47 -18.13 13.34
CA ARG A 225 15.80 -19.01 14.49
C ARG A 225 17.20 -19.60 14.42
N PHE A 226 17.86 -19.58 13.27
CA PHE A 226 19.25 -20.03 13.13
C PHE A 226 20.26 -18.89 13.32
N ASP A 227 19.80 -17.64 13.36
CA ASP A 227 20.65 -16.51 13.74
C ASP A 227 20.98 -16.56 15.25
N PRO A 228 22.22 -16.24 15.67
CA PRO A 228 22.60 -16.20 17.08
C PRO A 228 21.76 -15.27 17.96
N SER A 229 21.24 -14.16 17.42
CA SER A 229 20.38 -13.23 18.18
C SER A 229 19.06 -13.89 18.61
N SER A 230 18.53 -14.83 17.82
CA SER A 230 17.30 -15.56 18.11
C SER A 230 17.59 -16.90 18.81
N SER A 231 18.52 -17.70 18.28
CA SER A 231 18.81 -19.05 18.81
C SER A 231 19.31 -19.04 20.25
N ARG A 232 20.09 -18.02 20.64
CA ARG A 232 20.66 -17.90 21.99
C ARG A 232 19.77 -17.10 22.93
N PHE A 233 19.10 -16.06 22.41
CA PHE A 233 18.42 -15.05 23.23
C PHE A 233 16.92 -14.93 23.01
N GLY A 234 16.34 -15.47 21.94
CA GLY A 234 14.90 -15.36 21.70
C GLY A 234 14.09 -16.26 22.65
N GLU A 235 13.13 -15.66 23.36
CA GLU A 235 12.10 -16.35 24.12
C GLU A 235 10.74 -15.91 23.59
N PHE A 236 9.99 -16.84 23.01
CA PHE A 236 8.77 -16.52 22.27
C PHE A 236 7.54 -16.92 23.07
N GLY A 237 6.56 -16.01 23.14
CA GLY A 237 5.23 -16.31 23.61
C GLY A 237 4.42 -17.10 22.59
N ARG A 238 3.09 -16.92 22.63
CA ARG A 238 2.19 -17.64 21.73
C ARG A 238 2.07 -16.93 20.38
N PHE A 239 1.98 -17.72 19.32
CA PHE A 239 1.74 -17.21 17.97
C PHE A 239 0.23 -17.21 17.68
N ARG A 240 -0.29 -16.06 17.26
CA ARG A 240 -1.65 -15.87 16.78
C ARG A 240 -1.58 -15.61 15.28
N PHE A 241 -2.29 -16.40 14.50
CA PHE A 241 -2.30 -16.29 13.05
C PHE A 241 -3.72 -16.00 12.59
N GLY A 242 -3.88 -14.99 11.74
CA GLY A 242 -5.18 -14.55 11.28
C GLY A 242 -5.20 -14.13 9.82
N ARG A 243 -6.43 -13.96 9.32
CA ARG A 243 -6.74 -13.50 7.97
C ARG A 243 -7.58 -12.24 8.07
N ARG A 244 -7.17 -11.18 7.37
CA ARG A 244 -7.88 -9.90 7.30
C ARG A 244 -9.24 -10.11 6.62
N PHE A 245 -10.24 -9.36 7.04
CA PHE A 245 -11.51 -9.25 6.32
C PHE A 245 -12.02 -7.81 6.41
N PRO A 246 -12.66 -7.27 5.37
CA PRO A 246 -13.34 -5.98 5.43
C PRO A 246 -14.43 -5.97 6.51
N PRO A 247 -14.67 -4.84 7.20
CA PRO A 247 -15.75 -4.71 8.18
C PRO A 247 -17.08 -5.30 7.71
N GLU A 248 -17.46 -5.04 6.46
CA GLU A 248 -18.71 -5.44 5.82
C GLU A 248 -18.92 -6.96 5.80
N ASP A 249 -17.82 -7.72 5.80
CA ASP A 249 -17.84 -9.18 5.74
C ASP A 249 -17.99 -9.85 7.11
N LEU A 250 -18.15 -9.08 8.20
CA LEU A 250 -18.40 -9.62 9.54
C LEU A 250 -19.57 -10.62 9.55
N GLY A 251 -20.64 -10.32 8.83
CA GLY A 251 -21.79 -11.23 8.70
C GLY A 251 -21.42 -12.57 8.04
N ALA A 252 -20.61 -12.53 6.98
CA ALA A 252 -20.13 -13.72 6.28
C ALA A 252 -19.21 -14.57 7.17
N VAL A 253 -18.30 -13.92 7.92
CA VAL A 253 -17.45 -14.59 8.92
C VAL A 253 -18.29 -15.33 9.96
N LEU A 254 -19.30 -14.67 10.54
CA LEU A 254 -20.20 -15.26 11.55
C LEU A 254 -21.12 -16.35 10.99
N ALA A 255 -21.38 -16.34 9.67
CA ALA A 255 -22.11 -17.39 8.97
C ALA A 255 -21.21 -18.59 8.58
N GLY A 256 -19.88 -18.45 8.72
CA GLY A 256 -18.91 -19.44 8.23
C GLY A 256 -18.83 -19.48 6.70
N GLU A 257 -19.17 -18.38 6.05
CA GLU A 257 -19.12 -18.23 4.60
C GLU A 257 -17.71 -17.80 4.13
N PRO A 258 -17.32 -18.10 2.90
CA PRO A 258 -16.09 -17.58 2.33
C PRO A 258 -16.14 -16.05 2.25
N VAL A 259 -15.18 -15.39 2.89
CA VAL A 259 -14.93 -13.96 2.71
C VAL A 259 -14.15 -13.77 1.40
N PRO A 260 -14.64 -12.93 0.46
CA PRO A 260 -13.98 -12.68 -0.83
C PRO A 260 -12.51 -12.30 -0.66
N THR A 261 -11.65 -12.88 -1.47
CA THR A 261 -10.30 -12.34 -1.73
C THR A 261 -10.43 -11.11 -2.63
N GLY A 262 -9.54 -10.12 -2.50
CA GLY A 262 -9.59 -8.78 -3.13
C GLY A 262 -9.70 -8.68 -4.66
N ASP A 263 -10.10 -9.74 -5.38
CA ASP A 263 -10.46 -9.75 -6.80
C ASP A 263 -11.98 -9.84 -7.07
N ASP A 264 -12.81 -10.12 -6.06
CA ASP A 264 -14.24 -10.49 -6.26
C ASP A 264 -15.23 -9.59 -5.48
N HIS A 265 -14.90 -8.33 -5.19
CA HIS A 265 -15.89 -7.37 -4.71
C HIS A 265 -16.59 -6.65 -5.87
N PRO A 266 -17.86 -6.94 -6.18
CA PRO A 266 -18.68 -6.03 -6.96
C PRO A 266 -19.01 -4.83 -6.05
N HIS A 267 -18.61 -3.64 -6.46
CA HIS A 267 -19.06 -2.39 -5.87
C HIS A 267 -20.59 -2.43 -5.68
N ALA A 268 -21.02 -2.16 -4.44
CA ALA A 268 -22.41 -2.10 -4.04
C ALA A 268 -23.18 -1.12 -4.96
N GLY A 269 -23.93 -1.67 -5.90
CA GLY A 269 -24.90 -0.96 -6.72
C GLY A 269 -26.28 -1.56 -6.46
N THR A 270 -27.05 -0.85 -5.64
CA THR A 270 -28.45 -1.12 -5.29
C THR A 270 -29.33 -1.48 -6.48
N ASP A 271 -30.01 -2.62 -6.42
CA ASP A 271 -31.14 -2.94 -7.28
C ASP A 271 -32.44 -2.65 -6.52
N THR A 272 -33.05 -1.49 -6.78
CA THR A 272 -34.49 -1.29 -6.56
C THR A 272 -35.07 -0.51 -7.71
N SER A 273 -36.05 -1.13 -8.36
CA SER A 273 -36.84 -0.58 -9.44
C SER A 273 -38.02 0.28 -8.95
N HIS A 274 -38.34 1.29 -9.79
CA HIS A 274 -39.60 2.03 -9.97
C HIS A 274 -39.81 3.38 -9.27
N GLY A 275 -39.94 4.44 -10.10
CA GLY A 275 -40.84 5.56 -9.86
C GLY A 275 -40.41 6.91 -10.46
N GLU A 276 -41.07 7.34 -11.54
CA GLU A 276 -40.87 8.59 -12.29
C GLU A 276 -41.08 9.91 -11.50
N GLY A 277 -40.37 10.98 -11.90
CA GLY A 277 -40.87 12.37 -11.83
C GLY A 277 -39.84 13.47 -11.46
N SER A 278 -39.35 14.22 -12.45
CA SER A 278 -38.68 15.54 -12.30
C SER A 278 -39.72 16.70 -12.24
N PRO A 279 -39.37 18.02 -12.21
CA PRO A 279 -38.14 18.75 -11.82
C PRO A 279 -38.39 20.02 -10.93
N HIS A 280 -37.31 20.81 -10.69
CA HIS A 280 -37.19 22.20 -10.15
C HIS A 280 -36.89 22.29 -8.63
N GLY A 281 -35.98 23.12 -8.10
CA GLY A 281 -35.08 24.16 -8.60
C GLY A 281 -34.72 25.14 -7.44
N ASP A 282 -33.51 25.72 -7.49
CA ASP A 282 -33.06 26.98 -6.83
C ASP A 282 -32.35 26.96 -5.43
N HIS A 283 -31.01 27.10 -5.51
CA HIS A 283 -30.08 28.05 -4.87
C HIS A 283 -30.03 28.42 -3.35
N GLY A 284 -28.81 28.30 -2.81
CA GLY A 284 -28.11 29.23 -1.86
C GLY A 284 -28.19 28.84 -0.38
N ASP A 285 -27.13 28.86 0.44
CA ASP A 285 -25.76 29.38 0.33
C ASP A 285 -24.92 28.90 1.54
N GLU A 286 -23.63 28.64 1.28
CA GLU A 286 -22.37 28.72 2.08
C GLU A 286 -22.38 28.70 3.64
N THR A 287 -21.50 27.98 4.34
CA THR A 287 -20.06 28.25 4.65
C THR A 287 -19.66 27.23 5.77
N SER A 288 -18.43 26.75 6.03
CA SER A 288 -17.05 27.04 5.60
C SER A 288 -16.06 26.06 6.31
N GLU A 289 -14.85 25.92 5.74
CA GLU A 289 -13.53 25.59 6.36
C GLU A 289 -13.22 24.11 6.73
N ASP A 290 -12.05 23.50 6.44
CA ASP A 290 -10.87 23.87 5.64
C ASP A 290 -9.89 22.67 5.49
N GLU A 291 -9.19 22.65 4.35
CA GLU A 291 -7.78 22.26 4.08
C GLU A 291 -7.08 21.07 4.79
N SER A 292 -6.89 19.98 4.02
CA SER A 292 -5.59 19.29 3.92
C SER A 292 -5.44 18.74 2.48
N GLU A 293 -4.68 19.43 1.64
CA GLU A 293 -4.34 18.97 0.29
C GLU A 293 -3.57 17.65 0.37
N THR A 294 -4.00 16.62 -0.36
CA THR A 294 -3.22 15.38 -0.47
C THR A 294 -2.07 15.60 -1.47
N VAL A 295 -0.94 14.90 -1.32
CA VAL A 295 0.20 15.02 -2.26
C VAL A 295 -0.21 14.69 -3.70
N ARG A 296 -1.26 13.87 -3.89
CA ARG A 296 -1.90 13.66 -5.19
C ARG A 296 -2.54 14.91 -5.76
N ASP A 297 -3.21 15.71 -4.94
CA ASP A 297 -3.77 17.00 -5.37
C ASP A 297 -2.66 17.97 -5.77
N VAL A 298 -1.54 17.98 -5.03
CA VAL A 298 -0.36 18.81 -5.34
C VAL A 298 0.33 18.35 -6.63
N LEU A 299 0.45 17.03 -6.87
CA LEU A 299 1.03 16.48 -8.09
C LEU A 299 0.09 16.64 -9.29
N ASP A 300 -1.23 16.53 -9.10
CA ASP A 300 -2.24 16.82 -10.12
C ASP A 300 -2.26 18.30 -10.50
N GLU A 301 -2.04 19.22 -9.55
CA GLU A 301 -1.90 20.67 -9.81
C GLU A 301 -0.64 21.01 -10.62
N GLU A 302 0.45 20.25 -10.44
CA GLU A 302 1.69 20.34 -11.23
C GLU A 302 1.64 19.45 -12.50
N GLY A 303 0.53 18.75 -12.72
CA GLY A 303 0.23 17.90 -13.88
C GLY A 303 1.08 16.64 -14.01
N ILE A 304 1.39 16.03 -12.87
CA ILE A 304 2.16 14.80 -12.69
C ILE A 304 1.20 13.69 -12.31
N TYR A 305 1.03 12.70 -13.18
CA TYR A 305 0.02 11.69 -12.98
C TYR A 305 0.58 10.34 -12.50
N ALA A 306 -0.06 9.77 -11.46
CA ALA A 306 0.21 8.43 -10.92
C ALA A 306 -0.99 7.47 -11.11
N GLY A 307 -0.80 6.38 -11.86
CA GLY A 307 -1.87 5.43 -12.20
C GLY A 307 -1.60 3.98 -11.81
N GLN A 308 -2.69 3.23 -11.62
CA GLN A 308 -2.68 1.78 -11.43
C GLN A 308 -3.09 1.07 -12.74
N PRO A 309 -2.24 0.24 -13.35
CA PRO A 309 -2.60 -0.66 -14.42
C PRO A 309 -3.48 -1.81 -13.93
N HIS A 310 -4.34 -2.32 -14.82
CA HIS A 310 -5.17 -3.49 -14.52
C HIS A 310 -4.34 -4.78 -14.48
N GLY A 311 -4.36 -5.47 -13.33
CA GLY A 311 -3.99 -6.89 -13.21
C GLY A 311 -2.52 -7.21 -12.98
N GLU A 312 -1.67 -6.21 -12.70
CA GLU A 312 -0.31 -6.39 -12.16
C GLU A 312 -0.09 -5.36 -11.04
N ASP A 313 0.48 -5.77 -9.91
CA ASP A 313 0.79 -4.93 -8.72
C ASP A 313 1.94 -3.93 -9.01
N VAL A 314 1.75 -3.02 -9.97
CA VAL A 314 2.81 -2.12 -10.45
C VAL A 314 2.23 -0.73 -10.68
N HIS A 315 2.76 0.30 -10.06
CA HIS A 315 2.34 1.70 -10.20
C HIS A 315 3.23 2.45 -11.18
N ALA A 316 2.62 3.17 -12.12
CA ALA A 316 3.35 3.95 -13.11
C ALA A 316 3.05 5.44 -12.92
N MET A 317 4.11 6.23 -13.05
CA MET A 317 4.04 7.68 -13.03
C MET A 317 4.66 8.23 -14.31
N VAL A 318 3.95 9.17 -14.92
CA VAL A 318 4.30 9.73 -16.21
C VAL A 318 4.33 11.25 -16.08
N LEU A 319 5.49 11.84 -16.37
CA LEU A 319 5.67 13.28 -16.41
C LEU A 319 6.01 13.69 -17.83
N TYR A 320 5.32 14.70 -18.35
CA TYR A 320 5.62 15.25 -19.67
C TYR A 320 6.54 16.45 -19.55
N SER A 321 7.42 16.63 -20.52
CA SER A 321 8.37 17.76 -20.53
C SER A 321 8.59 18.29 -21.94
N GLU A 322 8.60 19.62 -22.04
CA GLU A 322 9.00 20.36 -23.25
C GLU A 322 10.53 20.44 -23.42
N ALA A 323 11.30 20.02 -22.41
CA ALA A 323 12.75 20.00 -22.50
C ALA A 323 13.25 18.99 -23.53
N ASN A 324 14.47 19.21 -24.00
CA ASN A 324 15.09 18.31 -24.96
C ASN A 324 15.28 16.92 -24.31
N PRO A 325 14.88 15.80 -24.96
CA PRO A 325 15.06 14.47 -24.39
C PRO A 325 16.52 14.12 -24.06
N ASP A 326 17.51 14.72 -24.73
CA ASP A 326 18.93 14.55 -24.40
C ASP A 326 19.32 15.26 -23.09
N GLU A 327 18.71 16.42 -22.81
CA GLU A 327 18.91 17.15 -21.55
C GLU A 327 18.25 16.41 -20.38
N LEU A 328 17.01 15.92 -20.59
CA LEU A 328 16.30 15.10 -19.62
C LEU A 328 17.02 13.78 -19.31
N ALA A 329 17.69 13.17 -20.30
CA ALA A 329 18.36 11.89 -20.11
C ALA A 329 19.51 11.96 -19.10
N ASP A 330 20.28 13.06 -19.09
CA ASP A 330 21.39 13.25 -18.15
C ASP A 330 20.86 13.38 -16.71
N ASP A 331 19.82 14.19 -16.50
CA ASP A 331 19.21 14.40 -15.18
C ASP A 331 18.49 13.15 -14.67
N VAL A 332 17.72 12.48 -15.55
CA VAL A 332 17.03 11.23 -15.23
C VAL A 332 18.01 10.10 -14.93
N SER A 333 19.16 10.03 -15.61
CA SER A 333 20.19 9.03 -15.30
C SER A 333 20.74 9.21 -13.88
N GLY A 334 20.94 10.46 -13.44
CA GLY A 334 21.34 10.79 -12.08
C GLY A 334 20.31 10.36 -11.03
N LEU A 335 19.03 10.70 -11.26
CA LEU A 335 17.93 10.30 -10.36
C LEU A 335 17.70 8.78 -10.36
N ARG A 336 17.77 8.15 -11.53
CA ARG A 336 17.61 6.70 -11.67
C ARG A 336 18.67 5.94 -10.89
N GLY A 337 19.92 6.41 -10.87
CA GLY A 337 20.97 5.80 -10.05
C GLY A 337 20.56 5.70 -8.57
N ASN A 338 19.83 6.69 -8.06
CA ASN A 338 19.27 6.66 -6.71
C ASN A 338 18.08 5.69 -6.61
N PHE A 339 17.23 5.65 -7.63
CA PHE A 339 16.05 4.78 -7.67
C PHE A 339 16.40 3.29 -7.78
N GLU A 340 17.49 2.94 -8.48
CA GLU A 340 17.98 1.57 -8.61
C GLU A 340 18.41 0.93 -7.27
N HIS A 341 18.53 1.72 -6.21
CA HIS A 341 18.77 1.23 -4.85
C HIS A 341 17.50 0.73 -4.14
N TYR A 342 16.32 0.96 -4.71
CA TYR A 342 15.04 0.53 -4.15
C TYR A 342 14.55 -0.71 -4.90
N ASP A 343 14.32 -1.81 -4.18
CA ASP A 343 13.86 -3.07 -4.78
C ASP A 343 12.45 -2.98 -5.39
N THR A 344 11.68 -1.96 -5.02
CA THR A 344 10.37 -1.63 -5.62
C THR A 344 10.51 -0.82 -6.91
N HIS A 345 11.70 -0.37 -7.29
CA HIS A 345 11.93 0.33 -8.54
C HIS A 345 12.00 -0.67 -9.69
N VAL A 346 11.06 -0.57 -10.61
CA VAL A 346 11.04 -1.44 -11.80
C VAL A 346 11.84 -0.79 -12.92
N LYS A 347 11.62 0.52 -13.15
CA LYS A 347 12.23 1.26 -14.27
C LYS A 347 12.00 2.76 -14.15
N THR A 348 12.99 3.57 -14.53
CA THR A 348 12.79 4.97 -14.92
C THR A 348 13.46 5.22 -16.26
N ALA A 349 12.75 5.83 -17.20
CA ALA A 349 13.27 6.08 -18.54
C ALA A 349 12.67 7.32 -19.19
N VAL A 350 13.45 7.93 -20.09
CA VAL A 350 13.02 9.04 -20.95
C VAL A 350 12.54 8.49 -22.28
N TYR A 351 11.36 8.94 -22.68
CA TYR A 351 10.72 8.63 -23.95
C TYR A 351 10.63 9.89 -24.79
N GLY A 352 11.08 9.82 -26.04
CA GLY A 352 10.96 10.91 -26.99
C GLY A 352 9.84 10.66 -27.98
N ASN A 353 9.10 11.70 -28.35
CA ASN A 353 8.15 11.67 -29.44
C ASN A 353 8.87 11.71 -30.80
N LEU A 354 8.51 10.82 -31.71
CA LEU A 354 9.15 10.72 -33.04
C LEU A 354 8.82 11.90 -33.95
N ASP A 355 7.68 12.55 -33.75
CA ASP A 355 7.16 13.64 -34.59
C ASP A 355 7.45 15.04 -34.01
N GLY A 356 8.25 15.12 -32.94
CA GLY A 356 8.70 16.37 -32.33
C GLY A 356 7.75 16.98 -31.30
N GLY A 357 6.85 16.17 -30.73
CA GLY A 357 6.03 16.52 -29.57
C GLY A 357 6.79 16.42 -28.24
N GLU A 358 6.04 16.53 -27.12
CA GLU A 358 6.57 16.49 -25.76
C GLU A 358 7.31 15.17 -25.47
N SER A 359 8.38 15.25 -24.68
CA SER A 359 9.04 14.07 -24.12
C SER A 359 8.27 13.60 -22.88
N ALA A 360 8.39 12.33 -22.53
CA ALA A 360 7.86 11.81 -21.28
C ALA A 360 8.95 11.14 -20.45
N VAL A 361 8.95 11.40 -19.15
CA VAL A 361 9.71 10.64 -18.16
C VAL A 361 8.73 9.68 -17.49
N VAL A 362 9.01 8.39 -17.62
CA VAL A 362 8.16 7.34 -17.04
C VAL A 362 8.94 6.64 -15.96
N SER A 363 8.33 6.53 -14.78
CA SER A 363 8.84 5.79 -13.64
C SER A 363 7.83 4.72 -13.23
N ILE A 364 8.28 3.48 -13.09
CA ILE A 364 7.48 2.29 -12.81
C ILE A 364 7.97 1.68 -11.51
N TRP A 365 7.04 1.36 -10.61
CA TRP A 365 7.31 0.90 -9.25
C TRP A 365 6.37 -0.22 -8.85
N ASP A 366 6.76 -1.08 -7.93
CA ASP A 366 5.88 -2.15 -7.41
C ASP A 366 4.87 -1.64 -6.36
N THR A 367 5.02 -0.40 -5.87
CA THR A 367 4.14 0.16 -4.83
C THR A 367 3.74 1.61 -5.13
N ALA A 368 2.52 1.98 -4.73
CA ALA A 368 1.99 3.33 -4.94
C ALA A 368 2.83 4.39 -4.23
N SER A 369 3.21 4.11 -2.98
CA SER A 369 3.98 5.04 -2.15
C SER A 369 5.37 5.32 -2.71
N ALA A 370 6.04 4.31 -3.29
CA ALA A 370 7.34 4.50 -3.93
C ALA A 370 7.22 5.30 -5.23
N ALA A 371 6.17 5.06 -6.02
CA ALA A 371 5.88 5.88 -7.19
C ALA A 371 5.62 7.35 -6.82
N GLU A 372 4.82 7.58 -5.78
CA GLU A 372 4.50 8.93 -5.28
C GLU A 372 5.73 9.67 -4.75
N THR A 373 6.56 8.97 -3.96
CA THR A 373 7.83 9.51 -3.47
C THR A 373 8.76 9.87 -4.62
N ALA A 374 8.88 9.00 -5.62
CA ALA A 374 9.65 9.30 -6.82
C ALA A 374 9.11 10.50 -7.60
N GLY A 375 7.80 10.78 -7.50
CA GLY A 375 7.14 11.88 -8.19
C GLY A 375 7.63 13.23 -7.78
N GLY A 376 7.82 13.43 -6.47
CA GLY A 376 8.40 14.67 -5.96
C GLY A 376 9.85 14.92 -6.41
N PHE A 377 10.60 13.89 -6.80
CA PHE A 377 11.95 14.07 -7.36
C PHE A 377 11.92 14.31 -8.87
N LEU A 378 10.98 13.68 -9.57
CA LEU A 378 10.85 13.81 -11.01
C LEU A 378 10.16 15.11 -11.42
N SER A 379 9.33 15.70 -10.55
CA SER A 379 8.70 17.01 -10.75
C SER A 379 9.71 18.14 -10.95
N ASP A 380 10.88 18.01 -10.31
CA ASP A 380 11.96 19.01 -10.36
C ASP A 380 12.79 18.96 -11.65
N LEU A 381 12.47 18.04 -12.56
CA LEU A 381 13.16 17.92 -13.85
C LEU A 381 12.88 19.16 -14.74
N PRO A 382 13.82 19.50 -15.64
CA PRO A 382 13.67 20.67 -16.47
C PRO A 382 12.47 20.56 -17.42
N GLY A 383 11.69 21.64 -17.49
CA GLY A 383 10.63 21.81 -18.48
C GLY A 383 9.44 20.86 -18.32
N ILE A 384 9.24 20.29 -17.12
CA ILE A 384 8.04 19.49 -16.82
C ILE A 384 6.81 20.37 -17.05
N VAL A 385 5.86 19.83 -17.80
CA VAL A 385 4.61 20.50 -18.16
C VAL A 385 3.43 19.65 -17.75
N ALA A 386 2.41 20.33 -17.24
CA ALA A 386 1.13 19.72 -16.97
C ALA A 386 0.44 19.35 -18.29
N ARG A 387 0.28 18.05 -18.55
CA ARG A 387 -0.56 17.60 -19.66
C ARG A 387 -2.00 17.64 -19.18
N GLY A 388 -2.72 18.68 -19.58
CA GLY A 388 -4.04 19.01 -19.05
C GLY A 388 -5.05 17.85 -19.10
N ARG A 389 -5.84 17.78 -18.02
CA ARG A 389 -7.12 17.07 -17.88
C ARG A 389 -7.90 17.15 -19.19
N GLY A 390 -8.50 16.06 -19.66
CA GLY A 390 -9.42 16.11 -20.79
C GLY A 390 -10.49 17.15 -20.51
N ASP A 391 -10.94 17.90 -21.52
CA ASP A 391 -11.99 18.93 -21.38
C ASP A 391 -13.38 18.35 -20.96
N GLY A 392 -13.44 17.08 -20.53
CA GLY A 392 -14.62 16.33 -20.16
C GLY A 392 -15.02 16.44 -18.68
N ASP A 393 -16.31 16.22 -18.43
CA ASP A 393 -16.98 16.38 -17.13
C ASP A 393 -16.53 15.38 -16.05
N ASP A 394 -15.83 14.30 -16.42
CA ASP A 394 -15.40 13.22 -15.52
C ASP A 394 -13.92 13.33 -15.09
N GLY A 395 -13.17 14.29 -15.63
CA GLY A 395 -11.74 14.44 -15.37
C GLY A 395 -10.87 13.30 -15.88
N PHE A 396 -11.30 12.59 -16.92
CA PHE A 396 -10.48 11.58 -17.61
C PHE A 396 -9.57 12.24 -18.65
N GLY A 397 -8.25 12.15 -18.49
CA GLY A 397 -7.29 12.86 -19.35
C GLY A 397 -6.57 12.02 -20.39
N THR A 398 -5.88 10.95 -20.00
CA THR A 398 -4.97 10.21 -20.90
C THR A 398 -4.92 8.72 -20.56
N MET A 399 -4.85 7.84 -21.55
CA MET A 399 -4.52 6.45 -21.34
C MET A 399 -3.08 6.16 -21.76
N GLY A 400 -2.30 5.65 -20.82
CA GLY A 400 -0.92 5.23 -21.03
C GLY A 400 -0.84 3.74 -21.34
N MET A 401 -0.12 3.34 -22.38
CA MET A 401 0.05 1.95 -22.75
C MET A 401 1.51 1.63 -23.10
N PHE A 402 2.12 0.72 -22.34
CA PHE A 402 3.51 0.31 -22.50
C PHE A 402 3.61 -0.97 -23.33
N TYR A 403 4.49 -0.95 -24.31
CA TYR A 403 4.73 -2.05 -25.24
C TYR A 403 6.21 -2.33 -25.37
N THR A 404 6.59 -3.61 -25.29
CA THR A 404 7.93 -4.07 -25.66
C THR A 404 7.80 -4.95 -26.89
N THR A 405 8.39 -4.52 -28.00
CA THR A 405 8.36 -5.21 -29.30
C THR A 405 9.53 -6.18 -29.45
N LYS A 406 9.36 -7.22 -30.28
CA LYS A 406 10.51 -8.02 -30.73
C LYS A 406 11.39 -7.17 -31.65
N PRO A 407 12.74 -7.25 -31.56
CA PRO A 407 13.63 -6.37 -32.32
C PRO A 407 13.42 -6.36 -33.85
N ASP A 408 13.01 -7.49 -34.43
CA ASP A 408 12.73 -7.65 -35.87
C ASP A 408 11.33 -7.22 -36.29
N GLN A 409 10.46 -6.88 -35.33
CA GLN A 409 9.05 -6.54 -35.55
C GLN A 409 8.73 -5.07 -35.23
N ARG A 410 9.75 -4.27 -34.87
CA ARG A 410 9.62 -2.85 -34.54
C ARG A 410 8.97 -2.04 -35.67
N GLU A 411 9.47 -2.17 -36.90
CA GLU A 411 8.91 -1.46 -38.07
C GLU A 411 7.44 -1.82 -38.30
N ALA A 412 7.10 -3.11 -38.18
CA ALA A 412 5.73 -3.59 -38.32
C ALA A 412 4.80 -3.04 -37.22
N PHE A 413 5.31 -2.88 -35.99
CA PHE A 413 4.57 -2.25 -34.90
C PHE A 413 4.26 -0.77 -35.20
N VAL A 414 5.26 -0.01 -35.64
CA VAL A 414 5.09 1.42 -35.98
C VAL A 414 4.12 1.60 -37.15
N GLU A 415 4.25 0.80 -38.22
CA GLU A 415 3.31 0.85 -39.36
C GLU A 415 1.87 0.52 -38.94
N ARG A 416 1.71 -0.44 -38.02
CA ARG A 416 0.40 -0.77 -37.47
C ARG A 416 -0.13 0.34 -36.57
N PHE A 417 0.73 0.97 -35.78
CA PHE A 417 0.36 2.13 -34.97
C PHE A 417 -0.20 3.25 -35.84
N ASP A 418 0.49 3.63 -36.93
CA ASP A 418 0.02 4.66 -37.87
C ASP A 418 -1.39 4.34 -38.41
N THR A 419 -1.61 3.06 -38.75
CA THR A 419 -2.93 2.58 -39.21
C THR A 419 -4.02 2.73 -38.14
N VAL A 420 -3.69 2.46 -36.87
CA VAL A 420 -4.64 2.58 -35.76
C VAL A 420 -4.89 4.05 -35.41
N THR A 421 -3.87 4.89 -35.49
CA THR A 421 -3.98 6.34 -35.27
C THR A 421 -4.90 6.98 -36.31
N ASP A 422 -4.81 6.58 -37.57
CA ASP A 422 -5.74 7.02 -38.62
C ASP A 422 -7.20 6.65 -38.31
N LEU A 423 -7.43 5.47 -37.71
CA LEU A 423 -8.77 5.03 -37.29
C LEU A 423 -9.27 5.82 -36.07
N LEU A 424 -8.39 6.05 -35.09
CA LEU A 424 -8.71 6.80 -33.87
C LEU A 424 -9.10 8.25 -34.20
N ALA A 425 -8.44 8.88 -35.18
CA ALA A 425 -8.74 10.24 -35.62
C ALA A 425 -10.18 10.42 -36.15
N GLU A 426 -10.86 9.34 -36.54
CA GLU A 426 -12.26 9.35 -36.98
C GLU A 426 -13.26 9.07 -35.84
N MET A 427 -12.79 8.71 -34.65
CA MET A 427 -13.64 8.35 -33.51
C MET A 427 -14.10 9.57 -32.72
N ASP A 428 -15.41 9.62 -32.43
CA ASP A 428 -15.95 10.65 -31.53
C ASP A 428 -15.50 10.36 -30.09
N GLY A 429 -15.00 11.40 -29.42
CA GLY A 429 -14.46 11.29 -28.06
C GLY A 429 -12.95 10.98 -27.98
N HIS A 430 -12.28 10.73 -29.10
CA HIS A 430 -10.81 10.67 -29.18
C HIS A 430 -10.24 12.05 -29.55
N ASP A 431 -9.21 12.50 -28.84
CA ASP A 431 -8.59 13.82 -29.09
C ASP A 431 -7.22 13.69 -29.78
N GLU A 432 -6.31 12.89 -29.23
CA GLU A 432 -4.93 12.76 -29.72
C GLU A 432 -4.31 11.42 -29.31
N THR A 433 -3.37 10.88 -30.08
CA THR A 433 -2.55 9.74 -29.66
C THR A 433 -1.11 9.93 -30.13
N ASP A 434 -0.16 9.81 -29.21
CA ASP A 434 1.26 9.87 -29.46
C ASP A 434 1.93 8.51 -29.26
N LEU A 435 2.93 8.22 -30.10
CA LEU A 435 3.88 7.14 -29.88
C LEU A 435 5.23 7.72 -29.42
N LEU A 436 5.60 7.40 -28.19
CA LEU A 436 6.87 7.78 -27.61
C LEU A 436 7.79 6.56 -27.51
N VAL A 437 9.07 6.76 -27.80
CA VAL A 437 10.09 5.69 -27.85
C VAL A 437 11.13 5.92 -26.78
N ASN A 438 11.44 4.87 -26.00
CA ASN A 438 12.48 4.92 -24.99
C ASN A 438 13.84 5.19 -25.65
N ARG A 439 14.56 6.20 -25.15
CA ARG A 439 15.87 6.63 -25.64
C ARG A 439 16.94 5.54 -25.54
N GLU A 440 16.86 4.69 -24.51
CA GLU A 440 17.85 3.64 -24.23
C GLU A 440 17.49 2.30 -24.84
N ASN A 441 16.22 2.10 -25.22
CA ASN A 441 15.75 0.88 -25.85
C ASN A 441 14.65 1.19 -26.88
N GLU A 442 15.01 1.19 -28.16
CA GLU A 442 14.10 1.51 -29.26
C GLU A 442 12.91 0.55 -29.43
N ASN A 443 12.96 -0.63 -28.80
CA ASN A 443 11.90 -1.63 -28.85
C ASN A 443 10.85 -1.43 -27.75
N ASP A 444 11.12 -0.54 -26.81
CA ASP A 444 10.30 -0.23 -25.65
C ASP A 444 9.62 1.13 -25.87
N MET A 445 8.30 1.08 -25.95
CA MET A 445 7.46 2.16 -26.44
C MET A 445 6.32 2.45 -25.49
N PHE A 446 5.91 3.70 -25.47
CA PHE A 446 4.80 4.22 -24.68
C PHE A 446 3.83 4.92 -25.61
N ILE A 447 2.58 4.46 -25.62
CA ILE A 447 1.49 5.12 -26.32
C ILE A 447 0.70 5.93 -25.29
N ALA A 448 0.60 7.23 -25.52
CA ALA A 448 -0.25 8.13 -24.74
C ALA A 448 -1.45 8.53 -25.59
N SER A 449 -2.67 8.21 -25.17
CA SER A 449 -3.90 8.45 -25.93
C SER A 449 -4.90 9.27 -25.12
N ARG A 450 -5.35 10.41 -25.65
CA ARG A 450 -6.26 11.35 -25.00
C ARG A 450 -7.69 11.12 -25.45
N TRP A 451 -8.60 11.17 -24.49
CA TRP A 451 -10.02 10.95 -24.69
C TRP A 451 -10.84 11.94 -23.88
N ARG A 452 -12.04 12.26 -24.36
CA ARG A 452 -12.97 13.17 -23.69
C ARG A 452 -13.59 12.59 -22.43
N SER A 453 -13.70 11.27 -22.34
CA SER A 453 -14.25 10.59 -21.18
C SER A 453 -13.75 9.16 -21.08
N ARG A 454 -13.86 8.57 -19.88
CA ARG A 454 -13.56 7.15 -19.68
C ARG A 454 -14.48 6.27 -20.53
N GLU A 455 -15.73 6.69 -20.76
CA GLU A 455 -16.70 5.95 -21.55
C GLU A 455 -16.27 5.85 -23.01
N ASP A 456 -15.77 6.94 -23.59
CA ASP A 456 -15.28 6.99 -24.98
C ASP A 456 -14.09 6.06 -25.18
N ALA A 457 -13.13 6.09 -24.25
CA ALA A 457 -12.00 5.17 -24.28
C ALA A 457 -12.45 3.70 -24.17
N MET A 458 -13.37 3.38 -23.26
CA MET A 458 -13.90 2.02 -23.09
C MET A 458 -14.74 1.55 -24.29
N ALA A 459 -15.36 2.46 -25.03
CA ALA A 459 -16.04 2.14 -26.27
C ALA A 459 -15.06 1.62 -27.34
N PHE A 460 -13.88 2.23 -27.46
CA PHE A 460 -12.80 1.73 -28.32
C PHE A 460 -12.33 0.33 -27.92
N PHE A 461 -12.08 0.05 -26.64
CA PHE A 461 -11.67 -1.29 -26.19
C PHE A 461 -12.68 -2.40 -26.49
N ARG A 462 -13.96 -2.05 -26.60
CA ARG A 462 -15.05 -2.98 -26.91
C ARG A 462 -15.26 -3.17 -28.41
N SER A 463 -14.64 -2.35 -29.26
CA SER A 463 -14.81 -2.34 -30.70
C SER A 463 -14.15 -3.55 -31.38
N ASP A 464 -14.60 -3.88 -32.59
CA ASP A 464 -14.00 -4.96 -33.38
C ASP A 464 -12.61 -4.55 -33.91
N GLU A 465 -12.40 -3.25 -34.12
CA GLU A 465 -11.16 -2.62 -34.55
C GLU A 465 -10.04 -2.79 -33.50
N PHE A 466 -10.37 -2.68 -32.21
CA PHE A 466 -9.41 -2.96 -31.13
C PHE A 466 -9.07 -4.45 -31.05
N ARG A 467 -10.07 -5.34 -31.20
CA ARG A 467 -9.85 -6.81 -31.20
C ARG A 467 -8.91 -7.25 -32.31
N GLU A 468 -9.01 -6.64 -33.49
CA GLU A 468 -8.09 -6.88 -34.61
C GLU A 468 -6.66 -6.46 -34.24
N THR A 469 -6.49 -5.31 -33.61
CA THR A 469 -5.18 -4.78 -33.17
C THR A 469 -4.54 -5.64 -32.07
N VAL A 470 -5.31 -6.17 -31.12
CA VAL A 470 -4.82 -7.10 -30.09
C VAL A 470 -4.33 -8.42 -30.71
N SER A 471 -4.98 -8.90 -31.77
CA SER A 471 -4.57 -10.14 -32.43
C SER A 471 -3.18 -10.02 -33.07
N PHE A 472 -2.89 -8.87 -33.69
CA PHE A 472 -1.58 -8.53 -34.24
C PHE A 472 -0.51 -8.37 -33.15
N GLY A 473 -0.84 -7.72 -32.03
CA GLY A 473 0.08 -7.51 -30.90
C GLY A 473 0.65 -8.81 -30.33
N ARG A 474 -0.11 -9.91 -30.35
CA ARG A 474 0.37 -11.23 -29.87
C ARG A 474 1.53 -11.82 -30.67
N GLU A 475 1.70 -11.41 -31.93
CA GLU A 475 2.75 -11.91 -32.81
C GLU A 475 4.02 -11.05 -32.73
N VAL A 476 3.86 -9.76 -32.44
CA VAL A 476 4.90 -8.71 -32.54
C VAL A 476 5.52 -8.35 -31.20
N LEU A 477 4.79 -8.47 -30.10
CA LEU A 477 5.29 -8.10 -28.77
C LEU A 477 6.19 -9.17 -28.15
N ALA A 478 7.23 -8.71 -27.46
CA ALA A 478 8.15 -9.54 -26.67
C ALA A 478 7.57 -9.84 -25.27
N ASP A 479 6.83 -8.88 -24.70
CA ASP A 479 6.21 -8.96 -23.38
C ASP A 479 4.71 -8.63 -23.43
N ARG A 480 4.01 -8.89 -22.33
CA ARG A 480 2.60 -8.48 -22.20
C ARG A 480 2.52 -6.96 -22.11
N PRO A 481 1.59 -6.33 -22.85
CA PRO A 481 1.40 -4.88 -22.77
C PRO A 481 0.83 -4.50 -21.40
N ARG A 482 1.24 -3.34 -20.89
CA ARG A 482 0.75 -2.79 -19.61
C ARG A 482 -0.05 -1.53 -19.88
N HIS A 483 -1.29 -1.47 -19.41
CA HIS A 483 -2.20 -0.36 -19.65
C HIS A 483 -2.51 0.35 -18.34
N VAL A 484 -2.23 1.65 -18.27
CA VAL A 484 -2.41 2.50 -17.09
C VAL A 484 -3.41 3.60 -17.45
N PHE A 485 -4.42 3.81 -16.61
CA PHE A 485 -5.35 4.92 -16.78
C PHE A 485 -4.74 6.16 -16.14
N LEU A 486 -4.68 7.24 -16.92
CA LEU A 486 -4.24 8.58 -16.50
C LEU A 486 -5.45 9.52 -16.41
N ALA A 487 -5.78 9.99 -15.21
CA ALA A 487 -6.82 10.99 -14.97
C ALA A 487 -6.26 12.38 -15.29
#